data_AF-A0AAN4YZJ3-F1
#
_entry.id   AF-A0AAN4YZJ3-F1
#
_cell.length_a   1.000
_cell.length_b   1.000
_cell.length_c   1.000
_cell.angle_alpha   90.00
_cell.angle_beta   90.00
_cell.angle_gamma   90.00
#
_symmetry.space_group_name_H-M   'P 1'
#
loop_
_entity.id
_entity.type
_entity.pdbx_description
1 polymer ?
#
loop_
_entity_poly.entity_id
_entity_poly.type
_entity_poly.pdbx_seq_one_letter_code
_entity_poly.pdbx_strand_id
1 'polypeptide(L)'
;MMPTRFARAGLRATQQFSVPRTAAVNGLRTYATPAQEVKPPVSLYGVDGTYATALFTASAKSANLEQTSKALSALGEVLKADRKLTGLISAPTLTASDKSQIVQELQKLTGDKGDIVKNFLETLAENNRLGLLEGVCEKFATLMGAHRGEIDLNITSAQVYNPPSSAFSACVCAEGYWLEPILTKILGA
;
A
#
# COMPACT_ATOMS: atom_id res chain seq x y z
N MET A 1 72.07 -24.30 46.63
CA MET A 1 71.78 -25.74 46.46
C MET A 1 70.27 -25.89 46.25
N MET A 2 69.84 -26.19 45.02
CA MET A 2 68.49 -26.70 44.70
C MET A 2 68.47 -28.21 45.01
N PRO A 3 67.33 -28.89 45.35
CA PRO A 3 66.32 -29.14 44.31
C PRO A 3 64.84 -29.47 44.71
N THR A 4 63.97 -29.33 43.69
CA THR A 4 62.91 -30.25 43.20
C THR A 4 61.49 -30.36 43.80
N ARG A 5 60.54 -30.22 42.84
CA ARG A 5 59.22 -30.89 42.65
C ARG A 5 58.13 -30.49 43.67
N PHE A 6 56.89 -30.18 43.27
CA PHE A 6 55.99 -30.91 42.37
C PHE A 6 54.95 -29.98 41.73
N ALA A 7 54.60 -30.27 40.48
CA ALA A 7 53.48 -29.72 39.76
C ALA A 7 52.14 -30.13 40.41
N ARG A 8 51.19 -29.19 40.50
CA ARG A 8 49.78 -29.48 40.78
C ARG A 8 48.95 -29.14 39.55
N ALA A 9 48.77 -30.14 38.70
CA ALA A 9 47.61 -30.25 37.84
C ALA A 9 46.46 -30.81 38.69
N GLY A 10 45.25 -30.26 38.56
CA GLY A 10 44.11 -30.74 39.33
C GLY A 10 42.80 -30.04 39.02
N LEU A 11 42.12 -30.53 37.98
CA LEU A 11 40.67 -30.70 37.85
C LEU A 11 39.76 -29.45 37.96
N ARG A 12 39.34 -28.97 36.79
CA ARG A 12 38.09 -28.22 36.61
C ARG A 12 36.92 -29.08 37.11
N ALA A 13 36.30 -28.67 38.21
CA ALA A 13 35.06 -29.26 38.69
C ALA A 13 33.90 -28.84 37.77
N THR A 14 33.38 -29.78 36.98
CA THR A 14 32.07 -29.66 36.35
C THR A 14 31.02 -29.93 37.42
N GLN A 15 30.39 -28.87 37.95
CA GLN A 15 29.19 -29.06 38.76
C GLN A 15 28.03 -29.42 37.84
N GLN A 16 27.64 -30.69 37.88
CA GLN A 16 26.39 -31.19 37.31
C GLN A 16 25.24 -30.74 38.19
N PHE A 17 24.59 -29.64 37.82
CA PHE A 17 23.25 -29.33 38.31
C PHE A 17 22.23 -30.12 37.47
N SER A 18 21.73 -31.21 38.03
CA SER A 18 20.59 -31.95 37.48
C SER A 18 19.30 -31.15 37.71
N VAL A 19 18.86 -30.41 36.70
CA VAL A 19 17.54 -29.77 36.70
C VAL A 19 16.48 -30.85 36.45
N PRO A 20 15.49 -31.05 37.34
CA PRO A 20 14.37 -31.94 37.03
C PRO A 20 13.60 -31.35 35.85
N ARG A 21 13.41 -32.14 34.79
CA ARG A 21 12.54 -31.80 33.65
C ARG A 21 11.12 -31.61 34.17
N THR A 22 10.77 -30.37 34.52
CA THR A 22 9.38 -29.97 34.67
C THR A 22 8.73 -30.08 33.30
N ALA A 23 7.66 -30.87 33.25
CA ALA A 23 6.88 -31.14 32.05
C ALA A 23 6.58 -29.83 31.30
N ALA A 24 6.83 -29.84 29.99
CA ALA A 24 6.37 -28.79 29.10
C ALA A 24 4.84 -28.72 29.22
N VAL A 25 4.35 -27.72 29.96
CA VAL A 25 2.97 -27.29 29.85
C VAL A 25 2.86 -26.75 28.43
N ASN A 26 2.21 -27.54 27.56
CA ASN A 26 1.83 -27.15 26.22
C ASN A 26 1.39 -25.69 26.25
N GLY A 27 2.17 -24.83 25.59
CA GLY A 27 1.89 -23.41 25.49
C GLY A 27 0.44 -23.24 25.05
N LEU A 28 -0.38 -22.69 25.94
CA LEU A 28 -1.68 -22.17 25.58
C LEU A 28 -1.43 -21.17 24.45
N ARG A 29 -1.75 -21.59 23.23
CA ARG A 29 -1.90 -20.68 22.10
C ARG A 29 -3.11 -19.82 22.43
N THR A 30 -2.88 -18.72 23.12
CA THR A 30 -3.84 -17.61 23.17
C THR A 30 -4.01 -17.11 21.75
N TYR A 31 -5.18 -17.35 21.17
CA TYR A 31 -5.53 -16.87 19.85
C TYR A 31 -5.52 -15.34 19.86
N ALA A 32 -4.49 -14.74 19.26
CA ALA A 32 -4.52 -13.33 18.92
C ALA A 32 -5.66 -13.12 17.93
N THR A 33 -6.64 -12.31 18.29
CA THR A 33 -7.68 -11.85 17.36
C THR A 33 -7.00 -11.21 16.14
N PRO A 34 -7.33 -11.61 14.91
CA PRO A 34 -6.72 -11.02 13.73
C PRO A 34 -7.00 -9.53 13.72
N ALA A 35 -5.94 -8.72 13.55
CA ALA A 35 -6.13 -7.30 13.29
C ALA A 35 -6.99 -7.15 12.03
N GLN A 36 -7.99 -6.28 12.07
CA GLN A 36 -8.88 -6.02 10.93
C GLN A 36 -8.05 -5.44 9.78
N GLU A 37 -7.59 -6.31 8.89
CA GLU A 37 -6.80 -5.95 7.73
C GLU A 37 -7.76 -5.52 6.61
N VAL A 38 -7.82 -4.21 6.35
CA VAL A 38 -8.59 -3.67 5.22
C VAL A 38 -7.86 -4.10 3.94
N LYS A 39 -8.38 -5.13 3.29
CA LYS A 39 -7.83 -5.64 2.03
C LYS A 39 -8.23 -4.72 0.88
N PRO A 40 -7.27 -4.18 0.10
CA PRO A 40 -7.58 -3.39 -1.09
C PRO A 40 -8.28 -4.24 -2.17
N PRO A 41 -9.22 -3.67 -2.94
CA PRO A 41 -10.03 -4.41 -3.92
C PRO A 41 -9.21 -4.90 -5.12
N VAL A 42 -8.16 -4.17 -5.51
CA VAL A 42 -7.26 -4.52 -6.61
C VAL A 42 -5.84 -4.63 -6.07
N SER A 43 -5.14 -5.71 -6.44
CA SER A 43 -3.73 -5.89 -6.09
C SER A 43 -2.86 -5.08 -7.04
N LEU A 44 -2.26 -4.01 -6.53
CA LEU A 44 -1.30 -3.19 -7.27
C LEU A 44 0.12 -3.67 -7.03
N TYR A 45 0.96 -3.60 -8.05
CA TYR A 45 2.34 -4.06 -8.02
C TYR A 45 3.34 -2.91 -8.22
N GLY A 46 4.60 -3.19 -7.88
CA GLY A 46 5.68 -2.20 -7.94
C GLY A 46 5.76 -1.34 -6.67
N VAL A 47 6.78 -0.50 -6.61
CA VAL A 47 7.03 0.38 -5.47
C VAL A 47 5.83 1.30 -5.25
N ASP A 48 5.36 1.94 -6.30
CA ASP A 48 4.26 2.91 -6.26
C ASP A 48 2.96 2.22 -5.82
N GLY A 49 2.74 0.98 -6.27
CA GLY A 49 1.62 0.13 -5.85
C GLY A 49 1.66 -0.21 -4.36
N THR A 50 2.84 -0.51 -3.79
CA THR A 50 2.98 -0.76 -2.35
C THR A 50 2.65 0.48 -1.51
N TYR A 51 3.05 1.67 -1.96
CA TYR A 51 2.71 2.92 -1.28
C TYR A 51 1.22 3.27 -1.43
N ALA A 52 0.63 3.10 -2.62
CA ALA A 52 -0.78 3.35 -2.87
C ALA A 52 -1.68 2.42 -2.03
N THR A 53 -1.35 1.13 -1.95
CA THR A 53 -2.09 0.16 -1.13
C THR A 53 -1.96 0.47 0.37
N ALA A 54 -0.75 0.80 0.85
CA ALA A 54 -0.54 1.20 2.23
C ALA A 54 -1.38 2.44 2.60
N LEU A 55 -1.35 3.47 1.75
CA LEU A 55 -2.12 4.70 1.93
C LEU A 55 -3.63 4.40 1.94
N PHE A 56 -4.13 3.57 1.03
CA PHE A 56 -5.54 3.13 1.03
C PHE A 56 -5.91 2.43 2.34
N THR A 57 -5.08 1.51 2.84
CA THR A 57 -5.36 0.81 4.11
C THR A 57 -5.37 1.77 5.30
N ALA A 58 -4.50 2.79 5.30
CA ALA A 58 -4.46 3.82 6.34
C ALA A 58 -5.72 4.71 6.30
N SER A 59 -6.07 5.21 5.12
CA SER A 59 -7.26 6.05 4.92
C SER A 59 -8.57 5.29 5.18
N ALA A 60 -8.63 4.00 4.89
CA ALA A 60 -9.78 3.17 5.20
C ALA A 60 -9.94 2.94 6.72
N LYS A 61 -8.85 2.73 7.45
CA LYS A 61 -8.87 2.60 8.92
C LYS A 61 -9.34 3.90 9.60
N SER A 62 -8.93 5.05 9.07
CA SER A 62 -9.33 6.36 9.58
C SER A 62 -10.62 6.92 8.95
N ALA A 63 -11.28 6.17 8.07
CA ALA A 63 -12.50 6.58 7.35
C ALA A 63 -12.40 7.89 6.54
N ASN A 64 -11.18 8.29 6.12
CA ASN A 64 -10.90 9.55 5.40
C ASN A 64 -10.59 9.33 3.90
N LEU A 65 -11.20 8.32 3.27
CA LEU A 65 -10.90 7.91 1.90
C LEU A 65 -11.16 9.01 0.86
N GLU A 66 -12.33 9.63 0.90
CA GLU A 66 -12.73 10.63 -0.11
C GLU A 66 -11.92 11.94 0.02
N GLN A 67 -11.57 12.33 1.25
CA GLN A 67 -10.69 13.48 1.49
C GLN A 67 -9.29 13.22 0.95
N THR A 68 -8.75 12.02 1.23
CA THR A 68 -7.42 11.63 0.75
C THR A 68 -7.38 11.57 -0.78
N SER A 69 -8.44 11.08 -1.42
CA SER A 69 -8.53 11.06 -2.89
C SER A 69 -8.49 12.46 -3.50
N LYS A 70 -9.21 13.42 -2.93
CA LYS A 70 -9.21 14.81 -3.42
C LYS A 70 -7.83 15.45 -3.25
N ALA A 71 -7.20 15.21 -2.11
CA ALA A 71 -5.84 15.66 -1.82
C ALA A 71 -4.83 15.17 -2.87
N LEU A 72 -4.87 13.87 -3.19
CA LEU A 72 -3.94 13.29 -4.17
C LEU A 72 -4.21 13.75 -5.61
N SER A 73 -5.48 13.99 -5.97
CA SER A 73 -5.80 14.59 -7.27
C SER A 73 -5.24 16.01 -7.40
N ALA A 74 -5.43 16.84 -6.38
CA ALA A 74 -4.88 18.19 -6.35
C ALA A 74 -3.35 18.20 -6.35
N LEU A 75 -2.69 17.30 -5.61
CA LEU A 75 -1.24 17.13 -5.67
C LEU A 75 -0.77 16.73 -7.08
N GLY A 76 -1.48 15.80 -7.73
CA GLY A 76 -1.17 15.39 -9.10
C GLY A 76 -1.27 16.54 -10.10
N GLU A 77 -2.27 17.42 -9.95
CA GLU A 77 -2.44 18.62 -10.78
C GLU A 77 -1.29 19.63 -10.57
N VAL A 78 -0.91 19.89 -9.32
CA VAL A 78 0.21 20.79 -8.99
C VAL A 78 1.53 20.29 -9.58
N LEU A 79 1.79 18.98 -9.46
CA LEU A 79 3.00 18.37 -10.02
C LEU A 79 3.04 18.46 -11.56
N LYS A 80 1.87 18.36 -12.22
CA LYS A 80 1.77 18.51 -13.68
C LYS A 80 1.92 19.95 -14.13
N ALA A 81 1.46 20.92 -13.34
CA ALA A 81 1.59 22.34 -13.64
C ALA A 81 3.05 22.81 -13.60
N ASP A 82 3.82 22.36 -12.61
CA ASP A 82 5.18 22.85 -12.37
C ASP A 82 6.28 21.82 -12.70
N ARG A 83 6.74 21.83 -13.95
CA ARG A 83 7.87 20.98 -14.41
C ARG A 83 9.20 21.19 -13.65
N LYS A 84 9.36 22.35 -13.02
CA LYS A 84 10.56 22.64 -12.20
C LYS A 84 10.51 21.87 -10.88
N LEU A 85 9.32 21.76 -10.28
CA LEU A 85 9.12 21.04 -9.02
C LEU A 85 9.35 19.53 -9.22
N THR A 86 8.86 18.95 -10.32
CA THR A 86 9.10 17.52 -10.62
C THR A 86 10.57 17.19 -10.84
N GLY A 87 11.34 18.08 -11.47
CA GLY A 87 12.78 17.94 -11.63
C GLY A 87 13.53 18.01 -10.29
N LEU A 88 13.14 18.93 -9.39
CA LEU A 88 13.74 19.04 -8.05
C LEU A 88 13.41 17.83 -7.17
N ILE A 89 12.16 17.36 -7.23
CA ILE A 89 11.66 16.23 -6.45
C ILE A 89 12.31 14.90 -6.88
N SER A 90 12.63 14.76 -8.18
CA SER A 90 13.29 13.56 -8.72
C SER A 90 14.80 13.52 -8.43
N ALA A 91 15.41 14.67 -8.08
CA ALA A 91 16.83 14.75 -7.80
C ALA A 91 17.16 14.24 -6.38
N PRO A 92 17.98 13.18 -6.22
CA PRO A 92 18.28 12.61 -4.90
C PRO A 92 19.22 13.48 -4.05
N THR A 93 19.84 14.51 -4.64
CA THR A 93 20.88 15.36 -4.03
C THR A 93 20.36 16.36 -3.00
N LEU A 94 19.04 16.48 -2.83
CA LEU A 94 18.44 17.39 -1.83
C LEU A 94 18.66 16.88 -0.40
N THR A 95 18.92 17.81 0.53
CA THR A 95 19.05 17.46 1.95
C THR A 95 17.68 17.09 2.56
N ALA A 96 17.67 16.33 3.65
CA ALA A 96 16.43 15.96 4.33
C ALA A 96 15.64 17.19 4.83
N SER A 97 16.35 18.26 5.22
CA SER A 97 15.75 19.53 5.62
C SER A 97 15.00 20.18 4.45
N ASP A 98 15.65 20.30 3.28
CA ASP A 98 15.03 20.92 2.10
C ASP A 98 13.81 20.12 1.63
N LYS A 99 13.86 18.79 1.71
CA LYS A 99 12.74 17.91 1.38
C LYS A 99 11.55 18.14 2.31
N SER A 100 11.79 18.27 3.61
CA SER A 100 10.72 18.54 4.57
C SER A 100 10.05 19.90 4.34
N GLN A 101 10.83 20.92 3.95
CA GLN A 101 10.30 22.23 3.58
C GLN A 101 9.46 22.16 2.31
N ILE A 102 9.92 21.44 1.27
CA ILE A 102 9.14 21.22 0.04
C ILE A 102 7.81 20.54 0.38
N VAL A 103 7.82 19.52 1.23
CA VAL A 103 6.61 18.83 1.68
C VAL A 103 5.66 19.77 2.43
N GLN A 104 6.18 20.65 3.29
CA GLN A 104 5.36 21.66 3.98
C GLN A 104 4.74 22.66 3.01
N GLU A 105 5.47 23.12 2.00
CA GLU A 105 4.91 24.02 0.98
C GLU A 105 3.84 23.30 0.13
N LEU A 106 4.07 22.05 -0.27
CA LEU A 106 3.07 21.25 -0.97
C LEU A 106 1.79 21.10 -0.12
N GLN A 107 1.91 20.82 1.17
CA GLN A 107 0.75 20.73 2.07
C GLN A 107 -0.04 22.03 2.17
N LYS A 108 0.63 23.18 2.23
CA LYS A 108 -0.04 24.49 2.26
C LYS A 108 -0.83 24.75 0.97
N LEU A 109 -0.28 24.34 -0.17
CA LEU A 109 -0.90 24.54 -1.49
C LEU A 109 -2.12 23.65 -1.70
N THR A 110 -2.07 22.40 -1.23
CA THR A 110 -3.18 21.45 -1.38
C THR A 110 -4.30 21.71 -0.37
N GLY A 111 -4.01 22.39 0.75
CA GLY A 111 -5.02 22.84 1.72
C GLY A 111 -5.59 21.72 2.60
N ASP A 112 -5.03 20.51 2.50
CA ASP A 112 -5.55 19.33 3.18
C ASP A 112 -5.06 19.24 4.62
N LYS A 113 -6.02 19.23 5.55
CA LYS A 113 -5.81 19.03 6.99
C LYS A 113 -5.80 17.55 7.38
N GLY A 114 -5.52 16.67 6.42
CA GLY A 114 -5.48 15.23 6.66
C GLY A 114 -4.13 14.83 7.22
N ASP A 115 -4.07 14.48 8.51
CA ASP A 115 -2.85 13.95 9.16
C ASP A 115 -2.22 12.79 8.36
N ILE A 116 -3.05 12.01 7.66
CA ILE A 116 -2.64 10.87 6.84
C ILE A 116 -1.79 11.29 5.63
N VAL A 117 -2.19 12.35 4.92
CA VAL A 117 -1.46 12.83 3.72
C VAL A 117 -0.12 13.43 4.15
N LYS A 118 -0.11 14.16 5.26
CA LYS A 118 1.13 14.68 5.84
C LYS A 118 2.11 13.56 6.19
N ASN A 119 1.65 12.57 6.97
CA ASN A 119 2.48 11.43 7.36
C ASN A 119 2.96 10.67 6.12
N PHE A 120 2.11 10.53 5.10
CA PHE A 120 2.49 9.89 3.85
C PHE A 120 3.64 10.62 3.14
N LEU A 121 3.55 11.95 2.98
CA LEU A 121 4.61 12.74 2.36
C LEU A 121 5.91 12.72 3.17
N GLU A 122 5.81 12.71 4.50
CA GLU A 122 6.97 12.52 5.38
C GLU A 122 7.64 11.15 5.16
N THR A 123 6.85 10.06 5.11
CA THR A 123 7.41 8.72 4.83
C THR A 123 8.09 8.62 3.46
N LEU A 124 7.58 9.31 2.44
CA LEU A 124 8.23 9.36 1.12
C LEU A 124 9.52 10.18 1.16
N ALA A 125 9.54 11.28 1.90
CA ALA A 125 10.73 12.12 2.07
C ALA A 125 11.86 11.36 2.79
N GLU A 126 11.53 10.62 3.85
CA GLU A 126 12.49 9.77 4.59
C GLU A 126 13.11 8.69 3.70
N ASN A 127 12.28 8.07 2.84
CA ASN A 127 12.71 7.01 1.95
C ASN A 127 13.34 7.53 0.64
N ASN A 128 13.44 8.85 0.44
CA ASN A 128 13.90 9.48 -0.81
C ASN A 128 13.08 9.10 -2.05
N ARG A 129 11.77 8.90 -1.91
CA ARG A 129 10.87 8.41 -2.96
C ARG A 129 9.86 9.45 -3.45
N LEU A 130 10.12 10.73 -3.23
CA LEU A 130 9.21 11.80 -3.65
C LEU A 130 9.00 11.85 -5.18
N GLY A 131 9.96 11.38 -5.98
CA GLY A 131 9.80 11.27 -7.45
C GLY A 131 8.74 10.27 -7.92
N LEU A 132 8.28 9.37 -7.05
CA LEU A 132 7.27 8.35 -7.37
C LEU A 132 5.84 8.82 -7.10
N LEU A 133 5.66 10.06 -6.62
CA LEU A 133 4.39 10.59 -6.18
C LEU A 133 3.35 10.62 -7.33
N GLU A 134 3.78 10.97 -8.55
CA GLU A 134 2.91 10.94 -9.74
C GLU A 134 2.36 9.53 -10.00
N GLY A 135 3.22 8.51 -9.95
CA GLY A 135 2.82 7.11 -10.09
C GLY A 135 1.89 6.65 -8.97
N VAL A 136 2.13 7.09 -7.72
CA VAL A 136 1.23 6.76 -6.60
C VAL A 136 -0.17 7.37 -6.80
N CYS A 137 -0.26 8.62 -7.27
CA CYS A 137 -1.54 9.27 -7.53
C CYS A 137 -2.37 8.50 -8.58
N GLU A 138 -1.75 8.07 -9.67
CA GLU A 138 -2.43 7.28 -10.72
C GLU A 138 -2.94 5.94 -10.18
N LYS A 139 -2.09 5.22 -9.44
CA LYS A 139 -2.45 3.92 -8.87
C LYS A 139 -3.53 4.03 -7.80
N PHE A 140 -3.49 5.11 -7.01
CA PHE A 140 -4.55 5.39 -6.02
C PHE A 140 -5.88 5.69 -6.69
N ALA A 141 -5.89 6.42 -7.81
CA ALA A 141 -7.10 6.64 -8.60
C ALA A 141 -7.70 5.31 -9.11
N THR A 142 -6.86 4.39 -9.59
CA THR A 142 -7.31 3.04 -9.97
C THR A 142 -7.93 2.28 -8.78
N LEU A 143 -7.34 2.37 -7.58
CA LEU A 143 -7.91 1.77 -6.38
C LEU A 143 -9.27 2.38 -6.01
N MET A 144 -9.43 3.69 -6.14
CA MET A 144 -10.68 4.39 -5.88
C MET A 144 -11.77 4.01 -6.88
N GLY A 145 -11.43 3.88 -8.17
CA GLY A 145 -12.36 3.36 -9.20
C GLY A 145 -12.84 1.95 -8.86
N ALA A 146 -11.91 1.06 -8.49
CA ALA A 146 -12.27 -0.30 -8.06
C ALA A 146 -13.10 -0.33 -6.77
N HIS A 147 -12.84 0.58 -5.81
CA HIS A 147 -13.65 0.70 -4.60
C HIS A 147 -15.08 1.20 -4.90
N ARG A 148 -15.25 2.02 -5.94
CA ARG A 148 -16.56 2.47 -6.43
C ARG A 148 -17.27 1.43 -7.31
N GLY A 149 -16.54 0.41 -7.78
CA GLY A 149 -17.04 -0.59 -8.73
C GLY A 149 -17.05 -0.10 -10.18
N GLU A 150 -16.24 0.90 -10.51
CA GLU A 150 -16.03 1.38 -11.87
C GLU A 150 -15.11 0.40 -12.63
N ILE A 151 -15.46 0.09 -13.88
CA ILE A 151 -14.70 -0.83 -14.74
C ILE A 151 -14.39 -0.11 -16.05
N ASP A 152 -13.10 0.14 -16.29
CA ASP A 152 -12.63 0.72 -17.56
C ASP A 152 -12.70 -0.35 -18.66
N LEU A 153 -13.57 -0.14 -19.65
CA LEU A 153 -13.75 -1.05 -20.79
C LEU A 153 -13.31 -0.37 -22.09
N ASN A 154 -12.44 -1.03 -22.85
CA ASN A 154 -12.12 -0.62 -24.22
C ASN A 154 -12.94 -1.44 -25.22
N ILE A 155 -13.95 -0.83 -25.83
CA ILE A 155 -14.84 -1.49 -26.79
C ILE A 155 -14.31 -1.24 -28.21
N THR A 156 -13.83 -2.28 -28.87
CA THR A 156 -13.41 -2.20 -30.29
C THR A 156 -14.56 -2.65 -31.18
N SER A 157 -15.15 -1.72 -31.94
CA SER A 157 -16.20 -1.99 -32.93
C SER A 157 -15.63 -1.98 -34.35
N ALA A 158 -16.10 -2.90 -35.21
CA ALA A 158 -15.74 -2.94 -36.63
C ALA A 158 -16.46 -1.86 -37.47
N GLN A 159 -17.50 -1.22 -36.92
CA GLN A 159 -18.31 -0.19 -37.59
C GLN A 159 -18.18 1.16 -36.88
N VAL A 160 -18.27 2.27 -37.63
CA VAL A 160 -18.26 3.64 -37.08
C VAL A 160 -19.44 3.79 -36.12
N TYR A 161 -19.12 3.97 -34.84
CA TYR A 161 -20.09 4.07 -33.76
C TYR A 161 -20.80 5.43 -33.82
N ASN A 162 -22.03 5.44 -34.35
CA ASN A 162 -23.02 6.50 -34.09
C ASN A 162 -23.59 6.21 -32.69
N PRO A 163 -23.67 7.17 -31.75
CA PRO A 163 -24.14 6.89 -30.40
C PRO A 163 -25.67 7.05 -30.25
N PRO A 164 -26.50 5.99 -30.36
CA PRO A 164 -27.80 5.99 -29.73
C PRO A 164 -27.71 5.30 -28.37
N SER A 165 -28.11 6.02 -27.33
CA SER A 165 -28.58 5.48 -26.04
C SER A 165 -27.55 4.75 -25.17
N SER A 166 -27.35 5.30 -23.96
CA SER A 166 -26.69 4.71 -22.79
C SER A 166 -27.12 3.26 -22.46
N ALA A 167 -28.23 2.79 -23.04
CA ALA A 167 -28.69 1.40 -22.92
C ALA A 167 -27.71 0.36 -23.49
N PHE A 168 -26.94 0.68 -24.54
CA PHE A 168 -26.02 -0.30 -25.15
C PHE A 168 -24.79 -0.55 -24.28
N SER A 169 -24.24 0.51 -23.66
CA SER A 169 -23.13 0.39 -22.72
C SER A 169 -23.55 -0.36 -21.45
N ALA A 170 -24.78 -0.15 -20.96
CA ALA A 170 -25.31 -0.87 -19.81
C ALA A 170 -25.54 -2.37 -20.12
N CYS A 171 -25.99 -2.69 -21.34
CA CYS A 171 -26.21 -4.07 -21.78
C CYS A 171 -24.90 -4.87 -21.87
N VAL A 172 -23.85 -4.31 -22.47
CA VAL A 172 -22.54 -4.98 -22.58
C VAL A 172 -21.86 -5.17 -21.22
N CYS A 173 -22.00 -4.20 -20.30
CA CYS A 173 -21.48 -4.35 -18.94
C CYS A 173 -22.19 -5.47 -18.15
N ALA A 174 -23.49 -5.71 -18.40
CA ALA A 174 -24.26 -6.75 -17.70
C ALA A 174 -23.90 -8.16 -18.21
N GLU A 175 -23.67 -8.33 -19.51
CA GLU A 175 -23.37 -9.63 -20.11
C GLU A 175 -21.99 -10.19 -19.69
N GLY A 176 -21.04 -9.30 -19.35
CA GLY A 176 -19.66 -9.68 -19.00
C GLY A 176 -19.48 -10.21 -17.56
N TYR A 177 -20.47 -10.04 -16.67
CA TYR A 177 -20.32 -10.38 -15.24
C TYR A 177 -21.11 -11.62 -14.77
N TRP A 178 -21.94 -12.25 -15.62
CA TRP A 178 -22.63 -13.51 -15.28
C TRP A 178 -22.98 -14.32 -16.53
N LEU A 179 -22.14 -15.29 -16.90
CA LEU A 179 -22.55 -16.36 -17.83
C LEU A 179 -22.41 -17.75 -17.20
N GLU A 180 -23.16 -17.97 -16.11
CA GLU A 180 -23.86 -19.21 -15.73
C GLU A 180 -24.89 -18.81 -14.66
N PRO A 181 -26.21 -19.14 -14.70
CA PRO A 181 -26.95 -20.09 -15.54
C PRO A 181 -28.27 -19.48 -16.10
N ILE A 182 -28.27 -18.91 -17.32
CA ILE A 182 -29.52 -18.50 -18.00
C ILE A 182 -29.87 -19.44 -19.17
N LEU A 183 -28.97 -20.34 -19.55
CA LEU A 183 -29.17 -21.29 -20.66
C LEU A 183 -30.20 -22.40 -20.41
N THR A 184 -30.75 -22.55 -19.20
CA THR A 184 -31.79 -23.56 -18.91
C THR A 184 -33.23 -23.06 -19.00
N LYS A 185 -33.49 -21.75 -19.22
CA LYS A 185 -34.87 -21.21 -19.24
C LYS A 185 -35.46 -20.94 -20.62
N ILE A 186 -34.72 -21.11 -21.72
CA ILE A 186 -35.22 -20.83 -23.07
C ILE A 186 -35.39 -22.11 -23.93
N LEU A 187 -35.04 -23.30 -23.41
CA LEU A 187 -35.11 -24.55 -24.18
C LEU A 187 -35.93 -25.68 -23.53
N GLY A 188 -36.84 -25.37 -22.59
CA GLY A 188 -37.74 -26.39 -22.05
C GLY A 188 -38.83 -25.85 -21.14
N ALA A 189 -39.94 -25.40 -21.74
CA ALA A 189 -41.33 -25.55 -21.30
C ALA A 189 -42.23 -24.65 -22.16
#